data_AF-A0A6A2YKM3-F1
#
_entry.id   AF-A0A6A2YKM3-F1
#
_cell.length_a   1.000
_cell.length_b   1.000
_cell.length_c   1.000
_cell.angle_alpha   90.00
_cell.angle_beta   90.00
_cell.angle_gamma   90.00
#
_symmetry.space_group_name_H-M   'P 1'
#
loop_
_entity.id
_entity.type
_entity.pdbx_description
1 polymer ?
#
loop_
_entity_poly.entity_id
_entity_poly.type
_entity_poly.pdbx_seq_one_letter_code
_entity_poly.pdbx_strand_id
1 'polypeptide(L)' 'MSGDGRHVCIDVVSSAFDGQSAVNRQRIVYKAIWEELQSTVHAVHQMTTKHPSEAAASHQ' A
#
# COMPACT_ATOMS: atom_id res chain seq x y z
N MET A 1 0.38 19.73 -13.56
CA MET A 1 -1.01 19.89 -13.09
C MET A 1 -1.11 19.09 -11.81
N SER A 2 -1.08 19.77 -10.67
CA SER A 2 -0.89 19.15 -9.35
C SER A 2 -2.26 18.87 -8.74
N GLY A 3 -2.57 17.59 -8.54
CA GLY A 3 -3.88 17.12 -8.09
C GLY A 3 -4.25 17.61 -6.69
N ASP A 4 -5.53 17.87 -6.51
CA ASP A 4 -6.18 18.40 -5.31
C ASP A 4 -5.89 17.56 -4.04
N GLY A 5 -4.82 17.90 -3.33
CA GLY A 5 -4.68 17.90 -1.86
C GLY A 5 -4.98 16.64 -1.03
N ARG A 6 -5.38 15.50 -1.59
CA ARG A 6 -5.77 14.28 -0.83
C ARG A 6 -5.24 12.97 -1.40
N HIS A 7 -4.13 13.04 -2.13
CA HIS A 7 -3.44 11.84 -2.62
C HIS A 7 -2.56 11.27 -1.51
N VAL A 8 -2.90 10.09 -1.01
CA VAL A 8 -2.07 9.35 -0.06
C VAL A 8 -1.26 8.28 -0.79
N CYS A 9 0.03 8.23 -0.47
CA CYS A 9 0.92 7.15 -0.86
C CYS A 9 1.00 6.15 0.29
N ILE A 10 0.83 4.86 0.00
CA ILE A 10 0.83 3.80 1.01
C ILE A 10 1.95 2.81 0.69
N ASP A 11 2.96 2.78 1.55
CA ASP A 11 4.03 1.78 1.54
C ASP A 11 3.75 0.72 2.60
N VAL A 12 3.54 -0.53 2.17
CA VAL A 12 3.29 -1.65 3.08
C VAL A 12 4.40 -2.69 2.94
N VAL A 13 4.98 -3.05 4.08
CA VAL A 13 5.98 -4.12 4.19
C VAL A 13 5.37 -5.25 5.00
N SER A 14 5.17 -6.41 4.38
CA SER A 14 4.61 -7.58 5.08
C SER A 14 5.08 -8.88 4.44
N SER A 15 5.36 -9.88 5.29
CA SER A 15 5.63 -11.25 4.84
C SER A 15 4.40 -11.92 4.23
N ALA A 16 3.19 -11.41 4.50
CA ALA A 16 1.95 -11.90 3.90
C ALA A 16 1.90 -11.72 2.37
N PHE A 17 2.79 -10.89 1.81
CA PHE A 17 2.91 -10.67 0.38
C PHE A 17 3.78 -11.71 -0.33
N ASP A 18 4.45 -12.57 0.42
CA ASP A 18 5.29 -13.62 -0.16
C ASP A 18 4.45 -14.63 -0.96
N GLY A 19 4.95 -15.00 -2.14
CA GLY A 19 4.21 -15.85 -3.08
C GLY A 19 2.94 -15.23 -3.70
N GLN A 20 2.58 -13.99 -3.36
CA GLN A 20 1.39 -13.33 -3.88
C GLN A 20 1.69 -12.44 -5.09
N SER A 21 0.78 -12.41 -6.06
CA SER A 21 0.86 -11.49 -7.20
C SER A 21 0.63 -10.05 -6.76
N ALA A 22 1.18 -9.08 -7.51
CA ALA A 22 1.06 -7.65 -7.20
C ALA A 22 -0.40 -7.20 -6.97
N VAL A 23 -1.33 -7.69 -7.79
CA VAL A 23 -2.76 -7.39 -7.65
C VAL A 23 -3.34 -7.97 -6.35
N ASN A 24 -2.94 -9.17 -5.95
CA ASN A 24 -3.44 -9.76 -4.70
C ASN A 24 -2.88 -9.06 -3.46
N ARG A 25 -1.61 -8.64 -3.51
CA ARG A 25 -1.00 -7.80 -2.47
C ARG A 25 -1.78 -6.50 -2.31
N GLN A 26 -2.11 -5.83 -3.43
CA GLN A 26 -2.95 -4.64 -3.40
C GLN A 26 -4.33 -4.92 -2.80
N ARG A 27 -4.99 -6.02 -3.19
CA ARG A 27 -6.31 -6.40 -2.65
C ARG A 27 -6.28 -6.62 -1.14
N ILE A 28 -5.23 -7.25 -0.61
CA ILE A 28 -5.06 -7.46 0.84
C ILE A 28 -4.92 -6.13 1.56
N VAL A 29 -4.05 -5.25 1.05
CA VAL A 29 -3.86 -3.91 1.63
C VAL A 29 -5.17 -3.14 1.59
N TYR A 30 -5.82 -3.07 0.42
CA TYR A 30 -7.13 -2.42 0.27
C TYR A 30 -8.14 -2.98 1.26
N LYS A 31 -8.26 -4.29 1.40
CA LYS A 31 -9.19 -4.90 2.37
C LYS A 31 -8.87 -4.49 3.81
N ALA A 32 -7.60 -4.41 4.18
CA ALA A 32 -7.18 -4.03 5.53
C ALA A 32 -7.45 -2.56 5.84
N ILE A 33 -7.27 -1.67 4.86
CA ILE A 33 -7.52 -0.23 5.03
C ILE A 33 -8.94 0.18 4.64
N TRP A 34 -9.72 -0.69 4.00
CA TRP A 34 -11.05 -0.36 3.47
C TRP A 34 -12.01 0.11 4.56
N GLU A 35 -12.00 -0.55 5.71
CA GLU A 35 -12.82 -0.15 6.86
C GLU A 35 -12.43 1.25 7.36
N GLU A 36 -11.14 1.57 7.37
CA GLU A 36 -10.60 2.88 7.77
C GLU A 36 -10.82 3.97 6.70
N LEU A 37 -10.78 3.60 5.41
CA LEU A 37 -10.94 4.53 4.27
C LEU A 37 -12.39 5.05 4.13
N GLN A 38 -13.39 4.28 4.58
CA GLN A 38 -14.81 4.66 4.45
C GLN A 38 -15.15 6.01 5.09
N SER A 39 -14.37 6.48 6.06
CA SER A 39 -14.68 7.71 6.79
C SER A 39 -14.02 8.98 6.21
N THR A 40 -12.87 8.89 5.52
CA THR A 40 -12.02 10.10 5.34
C THR A 40 -11.27 10.22 4.00
N VAL A 41 -11.07 9.17 3.21
CA VAL A 41 -10.11 9.21 2.09
C VAL A 41 -10.77 9.09 0.72
N HIS A 42 -10.49 10.06 -0.15
CA HIS A 42 -11.12 10.17 -1.47
C HIS A 42 -10.42 9.37 -2.59
N ALA A 43 -9.11 9.09 -2.51
CA ALA A 43 -8.42 8.19 -3.44
C ALA A 43 -7.02 7.75 -2.95
N VAL A 44 -6.68 6.47 -3.13
CA VAL A 44 -5.29 5.98 -3.02
C VAL A 44 -4.61 6.20 -4.37
N HIS A 45 -3.58 7.05 -4.41
CA HIS A 45 -2.92 7.41 -5.68
C HIS A 45 -1.80 6.45 -6.05
N GLN A 46 -1.09 5.95 -5.03
CA GLN A 46 0.03 5.03 -5.22
C GLN A 46 0.09 4.05 -4.05
N MET A 47 0.21 2.76 -4.38
CA MET A 47 0.35 1.68 -3.41
C MET A 47 1.57 0.84 -3.76
N THR A 48 2.52 0.79 -2.83
CA THR A 48 3.75 0.03 -2.98
C THR A 48 3.79 -1.05 -1.91
N THR A 49 3.85 -2.31 -2.35
CA THR A 49 3.91 -3.47 -1.45
C THR A 49 5.27 -4.12 -1.59
N LYS A 50 6.05 -4.13 -0.50
CA LYS A 50 7.41 -4.70 -0.48
C LYS A 50 7.47 -5.91 0.42
N HIS A 51 8.33 -6.87 0.07
CA HIS A 51 8.65 -7.96 0.98
C HIS A 51 9.58 -7.44 2.10
N PRO A 52 9.46 -7.90 3.35
CA PRO A 52 10.36 -7.51 4.44
C PRO A 52 11.84 -7.73 4.11
N SER A 53 12.19 -8.79 3.37
CA SER A 53 13.57 -9.01 2.91
C SER A 53 14.06 -7.95 1.92
N GLU A 54 13.16 -7.37 1.10
CA GLU A 54 13.51 -6.28 0.18
C GLU A 54 13.63 -4.95 0.93
N ALA A 55 12.78 -4.71 1.93
CA ALA A 55 12.83 -3.52 2.77
C ALA A 55 14.09 -3.47 3.64
N ALA A 56 14.54 -4.63 4.15
CA ALA A 56 15.76 -4.74 4.97
C ALA A 56 17.03 -4.35 4.20
N ALA A 57 17.04 -4.47 2.86
CA ALA A 57 18.20 -4.13 2.05
C ALA A 57 18.37 -2.62 1.79
N SER A 58 17.35 -1.78 2.08
CA SER A 58 17.38 -0.33 1.83
C SER A 58 17.56 0.52 3.09
N HIS A 59 18.00 -0.05 4.21
CA HIS A 59 18.31 0.68 5.45
C HIS A 59 19.79 0.50 5.82
N GLN A 60 20.69 1.08 5.02
CA GLN A 60 22.11 1.28 5.33
C GLN A 60 22.56 2.66 4.86
#